data_AF-A0A7J0A4Q5-F1
#
_entry.id   AF-A0A7J0A4Q5-F1
#
_cell.length_a   1.000
_cell.length_b   1.000
_cell.length_c   1.000
_cell.angle_alpha   90.00
_cell.angle_beta   90.00
_cell.angle_gamma   90.00
#
_symmetry.space_group_name_H-M   'P 1'
#
loop_
_entity.id
_entity.type
_entity.pdbx_description
1 polymer ?
#
loop_
_entity_poly.entity_id
_entity_poly.type
_entity_poly.pdbx_seq_one_letter_code
_entity_poly.pdbx_strand_id
1 'polypeptide(L)' 'MNDCLPKVTHEGIIKIEGLEIKVLTLDNGQRIIPEEDFKKALSFLGITEKEFHLMMTKRI' A
#
# COMPACT_ATOMS: atom_id res chain seq x y z
N MET A 1 1.83 -17.92 -21.37
CA MET A 1 2.84 -17.61 -20.34
C MET A 1 2.21 -17.95 -19.01
N ASN A 2 2.85 -18.76 -18.16
CA ASN A 2 2.35 -18.94 -16.80
C ASN A 2 2.69 -17.65 -16.05
N ASP A 3 1.74 -16.72 -16.01
CA ASP A 3 1.83 -15.50 -15.20
C ASP A 3 1.79 -15.91 -13.73
N CYS A 4 2.94 -16.33 -13.21
CA CYS A 4 3.10 -16.63 -11.79
C CYS A 4 3.08 -15.29 -11.07
N LEU A 5 1.94 -14.97 -10.44
CA LEU A 5 1.84 -13.79 -9.59
C LEU A 5 2.94 -13.85 -8.51
N PRO A 6 3.65 -12.74 -8.25
CA PRO A 6 4.68 -12.70 -7.21
C PRO A 6 4.10 -13.11 -5.87
N LYS A 7 4.84 -13.91 -5.09
CA LYS A 7 4.37 -14.44 -3.80
C LYS A 7 4.83 -13.57 -2.65
N VAL A 8 4.01 -13.49 -1.61
CA VAL A 8 4.39 -12.84 -0.36
C VAL A 8 5.47 -13.67 0.33
N THR A 9 6.60 -13.03 0.65
CA THR A 9 7.73 -13.64 1.38
C THR A 9 7.88 -13.08 2.78
N HIS A 10 7.40 -11.85 3.03
CA HIS A 10 7.47 -11.21 4.33
C HIS A 10 6.28 -10.30 4.58
N GLU A 11 5.86 -10.22 5.84
CA GLU A 11 4.83 -9.29 6.30
C GLU A 11 5.40 -8.40 7.40
N GLY A 12 5.24 -7.09 7.26
CA GLY A 12 5.63 -6.08 8.24
C GLY A 12 4.46 -5.19 8.63
N ILE A 13 4.60 -4.52 9.76
CA ILE A 13 3.65 -3.51 10.23
C ILE A 13 4.40 -2.20 10.43
N ILE A 14 3.90 -1.13 9.81
CA ILE A 14 4.35 0.24 10.05
C ILE A 14 3.36 0.88 11.02
N LYS A 15 3.87 1.49 12.09
CA LYS A 15 3.06 2.24 13.07
C LYS A 15 3.32 3.73 12.94
N ILE A 16 2.29 4.53 12.72
CA ILE A 16 2.36 5.99 12.57
C ILE A 16 1.26 6.61 13.41
N GLU A 17 1.59 7.37 14.46
CA GLU A 17 0.62 8.11 15.27
C GLU A 17 -0.64 7.32 15.69
N GLY A 18 -0.48 6.03 15.99
CA GLY A 18 -1.58 5.13 16.38
C GLY A 18 -2.28 4.39 15.23
N LEU A 19 -1.94 4.70 13.98
CA LEU A 19 -2.31 3.93 12.79
C LEU A 19 -1.33 2.77 12.58
N GLU A 20 -1.86 1.56 12.38
CA GLU A 20 -1.07 0.39 12.00
C GLU A 20 -1.37 0.01 10.54
N ILE A 21 -0.33 -0.06 9.70
CA ILE A 21 -0.42 -0.36 8.28
C ILE A 21 0.41 -1.61 7.97
N LYS A 22 -0.23 -2.62 7.38
CA LYS A 22 0.46 -3.80 6.89
C LYS A 22 1.22 -3.50 5.60
N VAL A 23 2.43 -4.02 5.48
CA VAL A 23 3.24 -3.98 4.27
C VAL A 23 3.71 -5.39 3.95
N LEU A 24 3.39 -5.85 2.76
CA LEU A 24 3.79 -7.17 2.26
C LEU A 24 5.00 -6.99 1.35
N THR A 25 6.04 -7.77 1.56
CA THR A 25 7.18 -7.89 0.64
C THR A 25 6.99 -9.13 -0.21
N LEU A 26 7.12 -8.97 -1.52
CA LEU A 26 7.01 -10.03 -2.51
C LEU A 26 8.40 -10.63 -2.80
N ASP A 27 8.44 -11.84 -3.35
CA ASP A 27 9.67 -12.55 -3.75
C ASP A 27 10.52 -11.78 -4.77
N ASN A 28 9.90 -10.98 -5.62
CA ASN A 28 10.55 -10.09 -6.57
C ASN A 28 11.10 -8.78 -5.94
N GLY A 29 11.01 -8.63 -4.62
CA GLY A 29 11.47 -7.45 -3.88
C GLY A 29 10.50 -6.28 -3.86
N GLN A 30 9.36 -6.36 -4.56
CA GLN A 30 8.31 -5.34 -4.49
C GLN A 30 7.67 -5.32 -3.10
N ARG A 31 7.25 -4.13 -2.67
CA ARG A 31 6.45 -3.97 -1.46
C ARG A 31 5.07 -3.44 -1.84
N ILE A 32 4.04 -4.05 -1.27
CA ILE A 32 2.66 -3.67 -1.48
C ILE A 32 1.98 -3.41 -0.13
N ILE A 33 1.01 -2.50 -0.13
CA ILE A 33 0.11 -2.28 1.00
C ILE A 33 -1.21 -2.96 0.64
N PRO A 34 -1.75 -3.86 1.48
CA PRO A 34 -3.07 -4.43 1.26
C PRO A 34 -4.14 -3.34 1.13
N GLU A 35 -5.17 -3.60 0.32
CA GLU A 35 -6.22 -2.61 0.03
C GLU A 35 -6.90 -2.07 1.30
N GLU A 36 -7.13 -2.94 2.29
CA GLU A 36 -7.75 -2.54 3.56
C GLU A 36 -6.88 -1.52 4.31
N ASP A 37 -5.57 -1.75 4.38
CA ASP A 37 -4.65 -0.85 5.06
C ASP A 37 -4.42 0.43 4.25
N PHE A 38 -4.41 0.34 2.92
CA PHE A 38 -4.41 1.52 2.06
C PHE A 38 -5.62 2.42 2.33
N LYS A 39 -6.83 1.86 2.44
CA LYS A 39 -8.04 2.62 2.80
C LYS A 39 -7.99 3.21 4.20
N LYS A 40 -7.43 2.47 5.18
CA LYS A 40 -7.18 3.03 6.53
C LYS A 40 -6.25 4.22 6.47
N ALA A 41 -5.16 4.14 5.69
CA ALA A 41 -4.23 5.25 5.52
C ALA A 41 -4.89 6.47 4.87
N LEU A 42 -5.70 6.29 3.83
CA LEU A 42 -6.46 7.38 3.21
C LEU A 42 -7.44 8.03 4.20
N SER A 43 -8.17 7.22 4.97
CA SER A 43 -9.08 7.69 6.02
C SER A 43 -8.35 8.48 7.11
N PHE A 44 -7.20 7.98 7.57
CA PHE A 44 -6.35 8.66 8.54
C PHE A 44 -5.84 10.01 8.02
N LEU A 45 -5.45 10.07 6.74
CA LEU A 45 -5.01 11.30 6.08
C LEU A 45 -6.17 12.26 5.73
N GLY A 46 -7.41 11.84 5.90
CA GLY A 46 -8.59 12.64 5.57
C GLY A 46 -8.76 12.91 4.07
N ILE A 47 -8.22 12.04 3.21
CA ILE A 47 -8.28 12.20 1.74
C ILE A 47 -9.03 11.03 1.10
N THR A 48 -9.67 11.31 -0.04
CA THR A 48 -10.31 10.29 -0.87
C THR A 48 -9.29 9.61 -1.78
N GLU A 49 -9.62 8.41 -2.24
CA GLU A 49 -8.80 7.69 -3.22
C GLU A 49 -8.65 8.49 -4.53
N LYS A 50 -9.69 9.22 -4.95
CA LYS A 50 -9.65 10.10 -6.12
C LYS A 50 -8.62 11.23 -5.96
N GLU A 51 -8.60 11.87 -4.80
CA GLU A 51 -7.62 12.93 -4.49
C GLU A 51 -6.20 12.36 -4.47
N PHE A 52 -6.00 11.19 -3.87
CA PHE A 52 -4.72 10.50 -3.89
C PHE A 52 -4.22 10.23 -5.33
N HIS A 53 -5.07 9.66 -6.19
CA HIS A 53 -4.71 9.39 -7.59
C HIS A 53 -4.37 10.68 -8.35
N LEU A 54 -5.12 11.76 -8.10
CA LEU A 54 -4.83 13.07 -8.67
C LEU A 54 -3.47 13.62 -8.21
N MET A 55 -3.10 13.45 -6.94
CA MET A 55 -1.80 13.85 -6.40
C MET A 55 -0.64 13.04 -7.00
N MET A 56 -0.82 11.73 -7.17
CA MET A 56 0.20 10.85 -7.74
C MET A 56 0.45 11.12 -9.23
N THR A 57 -0.59 11.54 -9.96
CA THR A 57 -0.50 11.86 -11.39
C THR A 57 0.14 13.23 -11.65
N LYS A 58 0.18 14.12 -10.64
CA LYS A 58 0.75 15.48 -10.74
C LYS A 58 2.27 15.56 -10.53
N ARG A 59 2.99 14.44 -10.40
CA ARG A 59 4.47 14.45 -10.40
C ARG A 59 5.00 14.70 -11.82
N ILE A 60 5.31 15.96 -12.11
CA ILE A 60 6.21 16.42 -13.20
C ILE A 60 7.65 16.31 -12.70
#